data_AF-L7F7R3-F1
#
_entry.id   AF-L7F7R3-F1
#
_cell.length_a   1.000
_cell.length_b   1.000
_cell.length_c   1.000
_cell.angle_alpha   90.00
_cell.angle_beta   90.00
_cell.angle_gamma   90.00
#
_symmetry.space_group_name_H-M   'P 1'
#
loop_
_entity.id
_entity.type
_entity.pdbx_description
1 polymer ?
#
loop_
_entity_poly.entity_id
_entity_poly.type
_entity_poly.pdbx_seq_one_letter_code
_entity_poly.pdbx_strand_id
1 'polypeptide(L)'
;MGGVFYVVDKMTESGPSKPLNKCDYVPFQGCTVTWELHVDITVSFYLCVNPEVPATETGCPKADTTYLDTKVLKDQTRKWTHYFSFGDITRIGWQNLFGETAGAVLYEIVLGDVARCYHGDKSSCAWFASNFIPGKVFGKIGEAIFALDAALKTGIGVADAFKALRKLDLDPAALAKIEASVNAYEDVITTCKLNSFPGDTLVLMADGTRRPISAVREGDRVLAADPGNGRLRAERVTDTFRHDTERLVTIDLAGGSSLDTTAGHKIRTGEGVWVLAADLRPGDRLLGPDGTPRTVTGVHDRSGLAPREVYDLTVGGLHTFYVRTEGAGAADVLVHNCLNLADEDLADLADYADEMHTLKDHVNRSPAQARALATEKGEPKSIWTSQQIAQEAVEAVVLQNFNKLDASGNRVFDKAKWEAFVQSGAKLRDGGQYRTLTGTLHTYPSLGKVYFPNSTRVDDAGNNVVLIFMKVKKHKGNGRYGLVVKTAYPK
;
A
#
# COMPACT_ATOMS: atom_id res chain seq x y z
N MET A 1 -13.46 -8.72 -10.80
CA MET A 1 -13.65 -7.55 -9.89
C MET A 1 -12.54 -7.60 -8.86
N GLY A 2 -12.05 -6.46 -8.36
CA GLY A 2 -10.93 -6.42 -7.39
C GLY A 2 -9.62 -7.07 -7.86
N GLY A 3 -9.30 -6.93 -9.15
CA GLY A 3 -8.14 -7.59 -9.75
C GLY A 3 -8.34 -9.08 -10.07
N VAL A 4 -9.28 -9.77 -9.44
CA VAL A 4 -9.49 -11.21 -9.64
C VAL A 4 -10.42 -11.50 -10.81
N PHE A 5 -10.04 -12.50 -11.61
CA PHE A 5 -10.85 -13.13 -12.64
C PHE A 5 -10.67 -14.65 -12.64
N TYR A 6 -11.45 -15.33 -13.47
CA TYR A 6 -11.37 -16.78 -13.60
C TYR A 6 -11.36 -17.18 -15.08
N VAL A 7 -10.86 -18.38 -15.35
CA VAL A 7 -10.88 -19.05 -16.65
C VAL A 7 -11.50 -20.42 -16.46
N VAL A 8 -12.37 -20.82 -17.39
CA VAL A 8 -12.96 -22.16 -17.39
C VAL A 8 -12.02 -23.08 -18.15
N ASP A 9 -11.34 -23.96 -17.45
CA ASP A 9 -10.34 -24.85 -18.05
C ASP A 9 -11.00 -26.06 -18.72
N LYS A 10 -12.07 -26.57 -18.10
CA LYS A 10 -12.73 -27.80 -18.53
C LYS A 10 -14.17 -27.85 -18.05
N MET A 11 -15.05 -28.44 -18.88
CA MET A 11 -16.41 -28.81 -18.50
C MET A 11 -16.63 -30.27 -18.92
N THR A 12 -17.09 -31.11 -18.00
CA THR A 12 -17.35 -32.53 -18.25
C THR A 12 -18.73 -32.92 -17.77
N GLU A 13 -19.32 -33.93 -18.40
CA GLU A 13 -20.57 -34.53 -17.93
C GLU A 13 -20.38 -35.13 -16.52
N SER A 14 -21.27 -34.79 -15.59
CA SER A 14 -21.33 -35.39 -14.26
C SER A 14 -22.52 -36.35 -14.09
N GLY A 15 -23.47 -36.33 -15.05
CA GLY A 15 -24.64 -37.19 -15.09
C GLY A 15 -25.46 -36.99 -16.37
N PRO A 16 -26.44 -37.86 -16.65
CA PRO A 16 -27.18 -37.84 -17.91
C PRO A 16 -27.99 -36.55 -18.09
N SER A 17 -27.72 -35.81 -19.17
CA SER A 17 -28.51 -34.63 -19.55
C SER A 17 -29.80 -35.03 -20.27
N LYS A 18 -30.92 -34.34 -19.98
CA LYS A 18 -32.23 -34.64 -20.59
C LYS A 18 -32.90 -33.39 -21.19
N PRO A 19 -33.60 -33.52 -22.32
CA PRO A 19 -34.38 -32.43 -22.87
C PRO A 19 -35.65 -32.20 -22.04
N LEU A 20 -35.97 -30.94 -21.75
CA LEU A 20 -37.16 -30.54 -20.99
C LEU A 20 -38.37 -30.24 -21.90
N ASN A 21 -38.14 -30.04 -23.20
CA ASN A 21 -39.17 -29.89 -24.22
C ASN A 21 -38.76 -30.63 -25.50
N LYS A 22 -39.75 -30.92 -26.35
CA LYS A 22 -39.52 -31.57 -27.64
C LYS A 22 -39.11 -30.53 -28.69
N CYS A 23 -38.22 -30.94 -29.59
CA CYS A 23 -38.02 -30.25 -30.86
C CYS A 23 -39.13 -30.70 -31.82
N ASP A 24 -40.13 -29.85 -32.03
CA ASP A 24 -41.17 -30.12 -33.03
C ASP A 24 -40.58 -29.88 -34.41
N TYR A 25 -40.24 -30.97 -35.12
CA TYR A 25 -39.60 -30.91 -36.42
C TYR A 25 -40.53 -30.26 -37.46
N VAL A 26 -40.16 -29.08 -37.93
CA VAL A 26 -40.77 -28.46 -39.10
C VAL A 26 -39.73 -28.44 -40.23
N PRO A 27 -40.01 -29.03 -41.41
CA PRO A 27 -39.06 -29.07 -42.52
C PRO A 27 -38.50 -27.69 -42.87
N PHE A 28 -37.18 -27.59 -43.05
CA PHE A 28 -36.44 -26.36 -43.35
C PHE A 28 -36.45 -25.28 -42.25
N GLN A 29 -37.02 -25.56 -41.08
CA GLN A 29 -36.97 -24.68 -39.91
C GLN A 29 -36.12 -25.29 -38.80
N GLY A 30 -35.59 -24.44 -37.93
CA GLY A 30 -34.93 -24.87 -36.69
C GLY A 30 -35.92 -25.04 -35.54
N CYS A 31 -35.43 -25.40 -34.36
CA CYS A 31 -36.24 -25.51 -33.16
C CYS A 31 -35.45 -25.06 -31.93
N THR A 32 -36.18 -24.58 -30.91
CA THR A 32 -35.59 -24.20 -29.62
C THR A 32 -35.80 -25.31 -28.61
N VAL A 33 -34.71 -25.83 -28.06
CA VAL A 33 -34.74 -26.88 -27.03
C VAL A 33 -34.06 -26.40 -25.76
N THR A 34 -34.71 -26.67 -24.63
CA THR A 34 -34.19 -26.49 -23.29
C THR A 34 -33.72 -27.83 -22.76
N TRP A 35 -32.46 -27.90 -22.35
CA TRP A 35 -31.81 -29.06 -21.74
C TRP A 35 -31.62 -28.84 -20.24
N GLU A 36 -31.79 -29.88 -19.45
CA GLU A 36 -31.24 -29.95 -18.09
C GLU A 36 -29.86 -30.61 -18.17
N LEU A 37 -28.82 -29.80 -17.95
CA LEU A 37 -27.41 -30.20 -18.00
C LEU A 37 -26.92 -30.57 -16.61
N HIS A 38 -26.13 -31.64 -16.51
CA HIS A 38 -25.38 -32.02 -15.32
C HIS A 38 -23.88 -32.05 -15.64
N VAL A 39 -23.11 -31.20 -14.97
CA VAL A 39 -21.71 -30.94 -15.33
C VAL A 39 -20.80 -30.72 -14.13
N ASP A 40 -19.58 -31.23 -14.27
CA ASP A 40 -18.42 -30.83 -13.49
C ASP A 40 -17.65 -29.74 -14.24
N ILE A 41 -17.29 -28.65 -13.56
CA ILE A 41 -16.61 -27.50 -14.16
C ILE A 41 -15.29 -27.25 -13.44
N THR A 42 -14.18 -27.32 -14.16
CA THR A 42 -12.86 -26.92 -13.66
C THR A 42 -12.63 -25.45 -13.99
N VAL A 43 -12.36 -24.66 -12.96
CA VAL A 43 -12.16 -23.21 -13.06
C VAL A 43 -10.86 -22.83 -12.39
N SER A 44 -9.98 -22.15 -13.12
CA SER A 44 -8.75 -21.55 -12.59
C SER A 44 -8.96 -20.08 -12.29
N PHE A 45 -8.47 -19.62 -11.14
CA PHE A 45 -8.56 -18.25 -10.68
C PHE A 45 -7.22 -17.55 -10.88
N TYR A 46 -7.32 -16.29 -11.26
CA TYR A 46 -6.17 -15.44 -11.54
C TYR A 46 -6.36 -14.07 -10.91
N LEU A 47 -5.25 -13.47 -10.48
CA LEU A 47 -5.15 -12.08 -10.09
C LEU A 47 -4.42 -11.29 -11.18
N CYS A 48 -5.08 -10.25 -11.67
CA CYS A 48 -4.44 -9.18 -12.42
C CYS A 48 -3.87 -8.17 -11.42
N VAL A 49 -2.54 -8.06 -11.37
CA VAL A 49 -1.86 -7.13 -10.44
C VAL A 49 -1.79 -5.70 -10.97
N ASN A 50 -2.16 -5.49 -12.24
CA ASN A 50 -2.20 -4.18 -12.86
C ASN A 50 -3.60 -3.57 -12.69
N PRO A 51 -3.76 -2.51 -11.88
CA PRO A 51 -5.06 -1.90 -11.62
C PRO A 51 -5.58 -1.04 -12.78
N GLU A 52 -4.73 -0.71 -13.76
CA GLU A 52 -5.07 0.16 -14.89
C GLU A 52 -5.75 -0.60 -16.03
N VAL A 53 -5.77 -1.92 -15.97
CA VAL A 53 -6.31 -2.78 -17.03
C VAL A 53 -7.47 -3.63 -16.52
N PRO A 54 -8.42 -4.03 -17.39
CA PRO A 54 -9.51 -4.89 -16.97
C PRO A 54 -9.01 -6.25 -16.49
N ALA A 55 -9.29 -6.58 -15.22
CA ALA A 55 -9.06 -7.89 -14.63
C ALA A 55 -9.93 -8.95 -15.29
N THR A 56 -9.47 -9.45 -16.44
CA THR A 56 -10.09 -10.44 -17.31
C THR A 56 -8.98 -11.16 -18.06
N GLU A 57 -9.25 -12.35 -18.58
CA GLU A 57 -8.25 -13.13 -19.32
C GLU A 57 -7.66 -12.39 -20.52
N THR A 58 -8.49 -11.64 -21.25
CA THR A 58 -8.07 -10.88 -22.43
C THR A 58 -7.58 -9.47 -22.09
N GLY A 59 -8.04 -8.90 -20.97
CA GLY A 59 -7.72 -7.54 -20.56
C GLY A 59 -6.44 -7.43 -19.72
N CYS A 60 -6.04 -8.48 -19.01
CA CYS A 60 -4.83 -8.47 -18.19
C CYS A 60 -3.62 -9.00 -18.98
N PRO A 61 -2.52 -8.23 -19.10
CA PRO A 61 -1.28 -8.74 -19.70
C PRO A 61 -0.80 -10.00 -18.98
N LYS A 62 -0.23 -10.95 -19.73
CA LYS A 62 0.30 -12.21 -19.15
C LYS A 62 1.37 -11.96 -18.08
N ALA A 63 2.17 -10.90 -18.21
CA ALA A 63 3.16 -10.51 -17.21
C ALA A 63 2.52 -10.10 -15.87
N ASP A 64 1.33 -9.49 -15.94
CA ASP A 64 0.57 -8.96 -14.81
C ASP A 64 -0.48 -9.97 -14.30
N THR A 65 -0.62 -11.11 -14.98
CA THR A 65 -1.52 -12.19 -14.60
C THR A 65 -0.81 -13.16 -13.66
N THR A 66 -1.50 -13.54 -12.59
CA THR A 66 -0.96 -14.40 -11.54
C THR A 66 -1.97 -15.48 -11.22
N TYR A 67 -1.58 -16.75 -11.38
CA TYR A 67 -2.42 -17.88 -11.01
C TYR A 67 -2.61 -17.94 -9.48
N LEU A 68 -3.82 -18.24 -9.05
CA LEU A 68 -4.18 -18.32 -7.63
C LEU A 68 -4.46 -19.77 -7.22
N ASP A 69 -5.45 -20.39 -7.85
CA ASP A 69 -5.96 -21.72 -7.48
C ASP A 69 -6.84 -22.27 -8.62
N THR A 70 -7.08 -23.59 -8.62
CA THR A 70 -8.04 -24.26 -9.52
C THR A 70 -9.06 -24.99 -8.66
N LYS A 71 -10.35 -24.77 -8.95
CA LYS A 71 -11.45 -25.49 -8.30
C LYS A 71 -12.24 -26.32 -9.31
N VAL A 72 -12.63 -27.51 -8.89
CA VAL A 72 -13.59 -28.34 -9.60
C VAL A 72 -14.95 -28.18 -8.92
N LEU A 73 -15.88 -27.54 -9.63
CA LEU A 73 -17.27 -27.40 -9.25
C LEU A 73 -18.02 -28.64 -9.69
N LYS A 74 -18.27 -29.56 -8.75
CA LYS A 74 -18.94 -30.82 -9.05
C LYS A 74 -20.46 -30.66 -9.14
N ASP A 75 -21.08 -31.51 -9.94
CA ASP A 75 -22.53 -31.74 -9.98
C ASP A 75 -23.39 -30.47 -10.20
N GLN A 76 -22.89 -29.55 -11.02
CA GLN A 76 -23.64 -28.35 -11.38
C GLN A 76 -24.81 -28.73 -12.30
N THR A 77 -26.02 -28.35 -11.89
CA THR A 77 -27.25 -28.64 -12.66
C THR A 77 -27.87 -27.35 -13.19
N ARG A 78 -28.05 -27.21 -14.51
CA ARG A 78 -28.62 -25.98 -15.12
C ARG A 78 -29.47 -26.24 -16.35
N LYS A 79 -30.46 -25.34 -16.56
CA LYS A 79 -31.29 -25.31 -17.75
C LYS A 79 -30.61 -24.48 -18.84
N TRP A 80 -30.31 -25.07 -19.99
CA TRP A 80 -29.74 -24.37 -21.14
C TRP A 80 -30.70 -24.41 -22.31
N THR A 81 -31.03 -23.25 -22.87
CA THR A 81 -31.97 -23.15 -24.00
C THR A 81 -31.21 -22.69 -25.24
N HIS A 82 -31.34 -23.43 -26.33
CA HIS A 82 -30.64 -23.13 -27.58
C HIS A 82 -31.54 -23.34 -28.79
N TYR A 83 -31.38 -22.47 -29.79
CA TYR A 83 -32.01 -22.63 -31.09
C TYR A 83 -31.08 -23.39 -32.02
N PHE A 84 -31.50 -24.59 -32.41
CA PHE A 84 -30.80 -25.39 -33.41
C PHE A 84 -31.37 -25.06 -34.78
N SER A 85 -30.55 -24.53 -35.69
CA SER A 85 -30.99 -24.31 -37.06
C SER A 85 -31.18 -25.65 -37.80
N PHE A 86 -31.91 -25.64 -38.91
CA PHE A 86 -31.99 -26.81 -39.78
C PHE A 86 -30.61 -27.30 -40.24
N GLY A 87 -29.65 -26.38 -40.42
CA GLY A 87 -28.26 -26.71 -40.74
C GLY A 87 -27.55 -27.44 -39.61
N ASP A 88 -27.79 -27.04 -38.35
CA ASP A 88 -27.21 -27.69 -37.18
C ASP A 88 -27.76 -29.11 -37.01
N ILE A 89 -29.08 -29.25 -37.17
CA ILE A 89 -29.79 -30.53 -37.04
C ILE A 89 -29.33 -31.54 -38.09
N THR A 90 -29.17 -31.10 -39.34
CA THR A 90 -28.75 -31.96 -40.44
C THR A 90 -27.26 -32.31 -40.38
N ARG A 91 -26.41 -31.35 -39.96
CA ARG A 91 -24.96 -31.56 -39.82
C ARG A 91 -24.60 -32.48 -38.66
N ILE A 92 -25.25 -32.30 -37.50
CA ILE A 92 -24.91 -33.03 -36.27
C ILE A 92 -25.65 -34.37 -36.19
N GLY A 93 -26.86 -34.42 -36.76
CA GLY A 93 -27.72 -35.60 -36.77
C GLY A 93 -28.75 -35.58 -35.64
N TRP A 94 -29.99 -35.89 -36.00
CA TRP A 94 -31.16 -35.86 -35.10
C TRP A 94 -30.98 -36.68 -33.82
N GLN A 95 -30.45 -37.91 -33.95
CA GLN A 95 -30.25 -38.81 -32.81
C GLN A 95 -29.16 -38.33 -31.85
N ASN A 96 -28.13 -37.65 -32.37
CA ASN A 96 -27.04 -37.11 -31.55
C ASN A 96 -27.45 -35.85 -30.79
N LEU A 97 -28.38 -35.07 -31.35
CA LEU A 97 -28.92 -33.87 -30.70
C LEU A 97 -30.05 -34.18 -29.73
N PHE A 98 -30.94 -35.11 -30.07
CA PHE A 98 -32.23 -35.29 -29.37
C PHE A 98 -32.49 -36.72 -28.88
N GLY A 99 -31.49 -37.61 -28.95
CA GLY A 99 -31.56 -38.97 -28.39
C GLY A 99 -31.42 -39.02 -26.86
N GLU A 100 -31.48 -40.22 -26.28
CA GLU A 100 -31.46 -40.42 -24.82
C GLU A 100 -30.11 -40.05 -24.15
N THR A 101 -29.03 -40.01 -24.91
CA THR A 101 -27.67 -39.64 -24.45
C THR A 101 -27.10 -38.55 -25.35
N ALA A 102 -27.44 -37.28 -25.06
CA ALA A 102 -26.86 -36.11 -25.74
C ALA A 102 -25.39 -35.82 -25.31
N GLY A 103 -24.73 -36.81 -24.69
CA GLY A 103 -23.65 -36.63 -23.71
C GLY A 103 -22.29 -36.18 -24.22
N ALA A 104 -22.08 -35.96 -25.52
CA ALA A 104 -20.80 -35.44 -26.05
C ALA A 104 -21.00 -34.19 -26.91
N VAL A 105 -21.92 -34.25 -27.87
CA VAL A 105 -22.10 -33.15 -28.83
C VAL A 105 -22.79 -31.94 -28.21
N LEU A 106 -23.71 -32.14 -27.27
CA LEU A 106 -24.36 -31.05 -26.55
C LEU A 106 -23.35 -30.21 -25.76
N TYR A 107 -22.38 -30.87 -25.14
CA TYR A 107 -21.34 -30.19 -24.38
C TYR A 107 -20.35 -29.45 -25.28
N GLU A 108 -20.02 -29.94 -26.46
CA GLU A 108 -19.22 -29.18 -27.45
C GLU A 108 -19.92 -27.89 -27.89
N ILE A 109 -21.26 -27.89 -27.98
CA ILE A 109 -22.03 -26.69 -28.34
C ILE A 109 -22.09 -25.69 -27.17
N VAL A 110 -22.29 -26.18 -25.95
CA VAL A 110 -22.21 -25.35 -24.72
C VAL A 110 -20.79 -24.81 -24.54
N LEU A 111 -19.76 -25.62 -24.82
CA LEU A 111 -18.36 -25.21 -24.87
C LEU A 111 -18.10 -24.20 -25.97
N GLY A 112 -18.91 -24.13 -27.03
CA GLY A 112 -18.87 -23.06 -28.02
C GLY A 112 -19.20 -21.69 -27.43
N ASP A 113 -20.16 -21.61 -26.50
CA ASP A 113 -20.48 -20.37 -25.78
C ASP A 113 -19.37 -20.04 -24.74
N VAL A 114 -18.78 -21.07 -24.13
CA VAL A 114 -17.57 -20.92 -23.28
C VAL A 114 -16.37 -20.45 -24.11
N ALA A 115 -16.19 -20.96 -25.33
CA ALA A 115 -15.12 -20.58 -26.25
C ALA A 115 -15.32 -19.15 -26.75
N ARG A 116 -16.57 -18.70 -26.98
CA ARG A 116 -16.84 -17.28 -27.27
C ARG A 116 -16.54 -16.40 -26.05
N CYS A 117 -16.84 -16.87 -24.85
CA CYS A 117 -16.37 -16.20 -23.63
C CYS A 117 -14.83 -16.14 -23.55
N TYR A 118 -14.14 -17.25 -23.83
CA TYR A 118 -12.67 -17.35 -23.90
C TYR A 118 -12.08 -16.37 -24.93
N HIS A 119 -12.76 -16.18 -26.06
CA HIS A 119 -12.38 -15.19 -27.08
C HIS A 119 -12.83 -13.75 -26.76
N GLY A 120 -13.30 -13.48 -25.54
CA GLY A 120 -13.57 -12.13 -25.05
C GLY A 120 -15.00 -11.63 -25.25
N ASP A 121 -15.96 -12.48 -25.63
CA ASP A 121 -17.36 -12.07 -25.72
C ASP A 121 -17.96 -11.84 -24.33
N LYS A 122 -18.16 -10.55 -24.00
CA LYS A 122 -18.63 -10.11 -22.67
C LYS A 122 -20.02 -10.67 -22.33
N SER A 123 -20.89 -10.84 -23.32
CA SER A 123 -22.26 -11.32 -23.11
C SER A 123 -22.30 -12.81 -22.76
N SER A 124 -21.49 -13.62 -23.44
CA SER A 124 -21.32 -15.05 -23.21
C SER A 124 -20.63 -15.29 -21.87
N CYS A 125 -19.63 -14.49 -21.49
CA CYS A 125 -19.01 -14.58 -20.17
C CYS A 125 -19.96 -14.21 -19.03
N ALA A 126 -20.72 -13.13 -19.14
CA ALA A 126 -21.68 -12.73 -18.11
C ALA A 126 -22.81 -13.77 -17.94
N TRP A 127 -23.28 -14.32 -19.05
CA TRP A 127 -24.26 -15.40 -19.06
C TRP A 127 -23.69 -16.68 -18.41
N PHE A 128 -22.46 -17.09 -18.77
CA PHE A 128 -21.84 -18.26 -18.15
C PHE A 128 -21.58 -18.07 -16.65
N ALA A 129 -21.04 -16.90 -16.26
CA ALA A 129 -20.80 -16.54 -14.87
C ALA A 129 -22.07 -16.66 -14.02
N SER A 130 -23.16 -16.04 -14.47
CA SER A 130 -24.43 -16.00 -13.74
C SER A 130 -25.10 -17.36 -13.61
N ASN A 131 -24.88 -18.26 -14.57
CA ASN A 131 -25.53 -19.57 -14.58
C ASN A 131 -24.67 -20.64 -13.91
N PHE A 132 -23.37 -20.72 -14.19
CA PHE A 132 -22.56 -21.89 -13.83
C PHE A 132 -21.54 -21.67 -12.73
N ILE A 133 -21.27 -20.41 -12.35
CA ILE A 133 -20.34 -20.10 -11.26
C ILE A 133 -21.12 -19.54 -10.07
N PRO A 134 -21.44 -20.35 -9.05
CA PRO A 134 -22.05 -19.85 -7.83
C PRO A 134 -21.21 -18.71 -7.23
N GLY A 135 -21.84 -17.64 -6.76
CA GLY A 135 -21.14 -16.49 -6.16
C GLY A 135 -20.23 -16.83 -4.96
N LYS A 136 -20.40 -17.99 -4.33
CA LYS A 136 -19.55 -18.51 -3.23
C LYS A 136 -18.30 -19.26 -3.71
N VAL A 137 -18.13 -19.45 -5.02
CA VAL A 137 -16.99 -20.18 -5.62
C VAL A 137 -15.67 -19.41 -5.50
N PHE A 138 -15.70 -18.10 -5.25
CA PHE A 138 -14.48 -17.33 -4.99
C PHE A 138 -13.65 -17.88 -3.82
N GLY A 139 -14.22 -18.75 -2.98
CA GLY A 139 -13.51 -19.43 -1.90
C GLY A 139 -12.91 -18.43 -0.92
N LYS A 140 -12.13 -18.93 0.05
CA LYS A 140 -11.47 -18.06 1.02
C LYS A 140 -10.42 -17.14 0.39
N ILE A 141 -9.78 -17.60 -0.69
CA ILE A 141 -8.73 -16.86 -1.40
C ILE A 141 -9.30 -15.65 -2.13
N GLY A 142 -10.35 -15.83 -2.93
CA GLY A 142 -10.99 -14.72 -3.63
C GLY A 142 -11.57 -13.71 -2.64
N GLU A 143 -12.27 -14.16 -1.59
CA GLU A 143 -12.78 -13.29 -0.52
C GLU A 143 -11.67 -12.47 0.14
N ALA A 144 -10.52 -13.08 0.44
CA ALA A 144 -9.38 -12.39 1.04
C ALA A 144 -8.73 -11.38 0.07
N ILE A 145 -8.64 -11.69 -1.23
CA ILE A 145 -8.14 -10.74 -2.22
C ILE A 145 -9.11 -9.58 -2.41
N PHE A 146 -10.42 -9.83 -2.42
CA PHE A 146 -11.43 -8.77 -2.45
C PHE A 146 -11.34 -7.87 -1.22
N ALA A 147 -11.20 -8.45 -0.04
CA ALA A 147 -11.00 -7.69 1.19
C ALA A 147 -9.72 -6.85 1.12
N LEU A 148 -8.63 -7.40 0.58
CA LEU A 148 -7.38 -6.67 0.38
C LEU A 148 -7.50 -5.55 -0.67
N ASP A 149 -8.15 -5.78 -1.80
CA ASP A 149 -8.40 -4.74 -2.82
C ASP A 149 -9.26 -3.60 -2.26
N ALA A 150 -10.32 -3.94 -1.51
CA ALA A 150 -11.14 -2.96 -0.82
C ALA A 150 -10.33 -2.18 0.24
N ALA A 151 -9.48 -2.88 1.01
CA ALA A 151 -8.59 -2.26 1.97
C ALA A 151 -7.57 -1.34 1.29
N LEU A 152 -6.96 -1.73 0.17
CA LEU A 152 -6.03 -0.89 -0.60
C LEU A 152 -6.71 0.37 -1.16
N LYS A 153 -7.97 0.26 -1.60
CA LYS A 153 -8.76 1.41 -2.08
C LYS A 153 -9.13 2.36 -0.94
N THR A 154 -9.67 1.82 0.14
CA THR A 154 -10.15 2.59 1.30
C THR A 154 -9.06 2.92 2.31
N GLY A 155 -7.88 2.34 2.15
CA GLY A 155 -6.74 2.39 3.08
C GLY A 155 -6.97 1.77 4.44
N ILE A 156 -8.19 1.34 4.73
CA ILE A 156 -8.55 0.85 6.05
C ILE A 156 -8.25 -0.63 6.13
N GLY A 157 -7.43 -0.98 7.10
CA GLY A 157 -7.12 -2.35 7.44
C GLY A 157 -6.37 -3.15 6.39
N VAL A 158 -5.47 -2.48 5.65
CA VAL A 158 -4.63 -3.11 4.63
C VAL A 158 -3.76 -4.19 5.25
N ALA A 159 -3.15 -3.91 6.40
CA ALA A 159 -2.28 -4.86 7.09
C ALA A 159 -3.03 -6.14 7.49
N ASP A 160 -4.27 -6.02 8.00
CA ASP A 160 -5.07 -7.18 8.41
C ASP A 160 -5.62 -7.97 7.23
N ALA A 161 -6.08 -7.30 6.18
CA ALA A 161 -6.51 -7.96 4.96
C ALA A 161 -5.35 -8.76 4.35
N PHE A 162 -4.14 -8.19 4.33
CA PHE A 162 -2.95 -8.88 3.85
C PHE A 162 -2.53 -10.03 4.77
N LYS A 163 -2.57 -9.84 6.09
CA LYS A 163 -2.30 -10.91 7.07
C LYS A 163 -3.29 -12.05 6.96
N ALA A 164 -4.57 -11.77 6.73
CA ALA A 164 -5.59 -12.78 6.50
C ALA A 164 -5.30 -13.57 5.21
N LEU A 165 -4.91 -12.86 4.14
CA LEU A 165 -4.51 -13.48 2.88
C LEU A 165 -3.28 -14.38 3.02
N ARG A 166 -2.24 -13.96 3.76
CA ARG A 166 -1.01 -14.74 4.03
C ARG A 166 -1.26 -16.07 4.76
N LYS A 167 -2.38 -16.21 5.46
CA LYS A 167 -2.76 -17.45 6.16
C LYS A 167 -3.36 -18.49 5.20
N LEU A 168 -3.62 -18.10 3.96
CA LEU A 168 -4.15 -18.99 2.93
C LEU A 168 -3.00 -19.64 2.15
N ASP A 169 -3.25 -20.84 1.65
CA ASP A 169 -2.31 -21.61 0.84
C ASP A 169 -2.30 -21.08 -0.59
N LEU A 170 -1.47 -20.05 -0.81
CA LEU A 170 -1.28 -19.38 -2.09
C LEU A 170 0.09 -19.74 -2.66
N ASP A 171 0.19 -19.77 -4.00
CA ASP A 171 1.47 -19.89 -4.67
C ASP A 171 2.46 -18.81 -4.17
N PRO A 172 3.70 -19.17 -3.78
CA PRO A 172 4.66 -18.21 -3.23
C PRO A 172 5.00 -17.05 -4.18
N ALA A 173 5.02 -17.27 -5.49
CA ALA A 173 5.27 -16.20 -6.45
C ALA A 173 4.06 -15.26 -6.56
N ALA A 174 2.85 -15.80 -6.44
CA ALA A 174 1.63 -15.00 -6.34
C ALA A 174 1.62 -14.14 -5.08
N LEU A 175 1.94 -14.74 -3.93
CA LEU A 175 2.00 -14.02 -2.66
C LEU A 175 3.06 -12.91 -2.69
N ALA A 176 4.23 -13.15 -3.29
CA ALA A 176 5.29 -12.15 -3.43
C ALA A 176 4.86 -10.93 -4.28
N LYS A 177 4.07 -11.14 -5.34
CA LYS A 177 3.52 -10.03 -6.15
C LYS A 177 2.47 -9.21 -5.39
N ILE A 178 1.62 -9.88 -4.61
CA ILE A 178 0.63 -9.21 -3.77
C ILE A 178 1.33 -8.43 -2.65
N GLU A 179 2.32 -9.04 -2.00
CA GLU A 179 3.17 -8.39 -1.00
C GLU A 179 3.86 -7.16 -1.57
N ALA A 180 4.40 -7.25 -2.80
CA ALA A 180 4.99 -6.09 -3.48
C ALA A 180 3.97 -4.96 -3.69
N SER A 181 2.70 -5.28 -3.96
CA SER A 181 1.61 -4.30 -4.14
C SER A 181 1.13 -3.69 -2.82
N VAL A 182 1.08 -4.48 -1.75
CA VAL A 182 0.75 -4.00 -0.40
C VAL A 182 1.86 -3.09 0.13
N ASN A 183 3.12 -3.49 -0.03
CA ASN A 183 4.24 -2.61 0.26
C ASN A 183 4.16 -1.35 -0.63
N ALA A 184 3.87 -1.50 -1.94
CA ALA A 184 3.65 -0.38 -2.86
C ALA A 184 2.68 0.65 -2.29
N TYR A 185 1.58 0.17 -1.74
CA TYR A 185 0.60 1.00 -1.10
C TYR A 185 1.09 1.60 0.23
N GLU A 186 1.55 0.78 1.17
CA GLU A 186 1.96 1.19 2.53
C GLU A 186 3.00 2.30 2.49
N ASP A 187 3.88 2.28 1.51
CA ASP A 187 4.96 3.23 1.46
C ASP A 187 4.62 4.51 0.71
N VAL A 188 3.65 4.45 -0.22
CA VAL A 188 3.02 5.67 -0.73
C VAL A 188 2.28 6.35 0.42
N ILE A 189 1.49 5.61 1.20
CA ILE A 189 0.71 6.22 2.28
C ILE A 189 1.55 6.61 3.49
N THR A 190 2.64 5.90 3.80
CA THR A 190 3.59 6.30 4.86
C THR A 190 4.58 7.36 4.38
N THR A 191 4.52 7.78 3.11
CA THR A 191 5.31 8.91 2.63
C THR A 191 4.85 10.18 3.34
N CYS A 192 5.80 10.77 4.04
CA CYS A 192 5.67 11.98 4.86
C CYS A 192 4.95 13.16 4.24
N LYS A 193 5.00 13.28 2.92
CA LYS A 193 4.36 14.37 2.18
C LYS A 193 2.84 14.21 2.03
N LEU A 194 2.29 13.08 2.44
CA LEU A 194 0.85 12.79 2.39
C LEU A 194 0.25 12.62 3.78
N ASN A 195 1.05 12.78 4.83
CA ASN A 195 0.64 12.53 6.21
C ASN A 195 0.43 13.83 6.96
N SER A 196 -0.82 14.26 7.08
CA SER A 196 -1.19 15.58 7.57
C SER A 196 -2.53 15.55 8.31
N PHE A 197 -2.87 16.65 8.96
CA PHE A 197 -4.12 16.89 9.65
C PHE A 197 -4.89 18.07 9.05
N PRO A 198 -6.22 18.10 9.14
CA PRO A 198 -7.00 19.31 8.88
C PRO A 198 -6.45 20.52 9.66
N GLY A 199 -6.46 21.71 9.05
CA GLY A 199 -5.81 22.90 9.58
C GLY A 199 -6.35 23.40 10.93
N ASP A 200 -7.56 23.00 11.30
CA ASP A 200 -8.23 23.26 12.57
C ASP A 200 -7.85 22.26 13.67
N THR A 201 -7.18 21.15 13.34
CA THR A 201 -6.64 20.20 14.32
C THR A 201 -5.75 20.91 15.32
N LEU A 202 -6.06 20.79 16.62
CA LEU A 202 -5.32 21.49 17.66
C LEU A 202 -4.07 20.71 18.07
N VAL A 203 -2.94 21.41 18.16
CA VAL A 203 -1.66 20.90 18.66
C VAL A 203 -1.48 21.32 20.12
N LEU A 204 -1.00 20.41 20.96
CA LEU A 204 -0.65 20.71 22.35
C LEU A 204 0.70 21.40 22.42
N MET A 205 0.68 22.68 22.82
CA MET A 205 1.86 23.51 22.95
C MET A 205 2.62 23.18 24.24
N ALA A 206 3.91 23.54 24.29
CA ALA A 206 4.77 23.25 25.45
C ALA A 206 4.33 23.97 26.74
N ASP A 207 3.57 25.06 26.64
CA ASP A 207 2.99 25.80 27.77
C ASP A 207 1.64 25.22 28.23
N GLY A 208 1.18 24.11 27.64
CA GLY A 208 -0.10 23.47 27.94
C GLY A 208 -1.29 24.08 27.21
N THR A 209 -1.10 25.17 26.47
CA THR A 209 -2.14 25.71 25.58
C THR A 209 -2.32 24.83 24.35
N ARG A 210 -3.38 25.11 23.58
CA ARG A 210 -3.66 24.40 22.33
C ARG A 210 -3.84 25.39 21.20
N ARG A 211 -3.23 25.11 20.05
CA ARG A 211 -3.25 26.00 18.88
C ARG A 211 -3.60 25.19 17.64
N PRO A 212 -4.46 25.70 16.73
CA PRO A 212 -4.67 25.07 15.43
C PRO A 212 -3.34 24.83 14.72
N ILE A 213 -3.16 23.67 14.11
CA ILE A 213 -1.92 23.28 13.43
C ILE A 213 -1.58 24.29 12.32
N SER A 214 -2.59 24.84 11.64
CA SER A 214 -2.45 25.91 10.64
C SER A 214 -1.89 27.23 11.19
N ALA A 215 -1.91 27.42 12.51
CA ALA A 215 -1.41 28.60 13.21
C ALA A 215 -0.07 28.37 13.94
N VAL A 216 0.41 27.12 14.01
CA VAL A 216 1.75 26.80 14.52
C VAL A 216 2.80 27.26 13.51
N ARG A 217 3.93 27.78 13.99
CA ARG A 217 5.03 28.32 13.17
C ARG A 217 6.36 27.71 13.57
N GLU A 218 7.32 27.73 12.65
CA GLU A 218 8.72 27.47 12.97
C GLU A 218 9.18 28.32 14.16
N GLY A 219 9.92 27.71 15.08
CA GLY A 219 10.30 28.37 16.33
C GLY A 219 9.38 28.12 17.51
N ASP A 220 8.10 27.81 17.27
CA ASP A 220 7.18 27.46 18.35
C ASP A 220 7.66 26.20 19.10
N ARG A 221 7.23 26.06 20.35
CA ARG A 221 7.49 24.87 21.16
C ARG A 221 6.23 24.07 21.40
N VAL A 222 6.27 22.79 21.05
CA VAL A 222 5.17 21.84 21.25
C VAL A 222 5.51 20.84 22.34
N LEU A 223 4.49 20.23 22.94
CA LEU A 223 4.69 19.10 23.84
C LEU A 223 4.90 17.84 23.02
N ALA A 224 6.01 17.15 23.28
CA ALA A 224 6.40 15.89 22.67
C ALA A 224 6.60 14.82 23.74
N ALA A 225 6.67 13.56 23.34
CA ALA A 225 6.97 12.44 24.23
C ALA A 225 8.02 11.51 23.62
N ASP A 226 8.95 11.07 24.45
CA ASP A 226 10.04 10.20 24.05
C ASP A 226 9.48 8.83 23.59
N PRO A 227 9.80 8.38 22.37
CA PRO A 227 9.22 7.17 21.83
C PRO A 227 9.77 5.87 22.48
N GLY A 228 10.85 5.92 23.27
CA GLY A 228 11.32 4.76 24.02
C GLY A 228 10.60 4.59 25.35
N ASN A 229 10.39 5.70 26.07
CA ASN A 229 9.98 5.66 27.48
C ASN A 229 8.74 6.51 27.83
N GLY A 230 8.16 7.24 26.87
CA GLY A 230 6.97 8.06 27.05
C GLY A 230 7.19 9.37 27.80
N ARG A 231 8.42 9.74 28.15
CA ARG A 231 8.72 10.92 28.96
C ARG A 231 8.50 12.20 28.17
N LEU A 232 7.74 13.13 28.75
CA LEU A 232 7.38 14.40 28.11
C LEU A 232 8.57 15.35 27.99
N ARG A 233 8.65 16.07 26.86
CA ARG A 233 9.65 17.09 26.59
C ARG A 233 9.07 18.21 25.73
N ALA A 234 9.51 19.45 25.98
CA ALA A 234 9.21 20.57 25.11
C ALA A 234 10.17 20.57 23.91
N GLU A 235 9.64 20.42 22.71
CA GLU A 235 10.43 20.38 21.48
C GLU A 235 10.11 21.55 20.56
N ARG A 236 11.10 21.99 19.79
CA ARG A 236 10.96 23.10 18.86
C ARG A 236 10.41 22.60 17.52
N VAL A 237 9.46 23.34 16.94
CA VAL A 237 9.03 23.18 15.56
C VAL A 237 10.10 23.77 14.64
N THR A 238 10.60 22.95 13.72
CA THR A 238 11.71 23.28 12.81
C THR A 238 11.23 23.50 11.38
N ASP A 239 10.04 23.00 11.02
CA ASP A 239 9.37 23.27 9.74
C ASP A 239 7.85 23.08 9.89
N THR A 240 7.08 23.65 8.96
CA THR A 240 5.64 23.43 8.83
C THR A 240 5.30 23.07 7.39
N PHE A 241 4.61 21.95 7.20
CA PHE A 241 4.24 21.44 5.88
C PHE A 241 2.74 21.60 5.64
N ARG A 242 2.36 21.76 4.37
CA ARG A 242 0.96 21.74 3.94
C ARG A 242 0.79 21.22 2.53
N HIS A 243 -0.37 20.62 2.26
CA HIS A 243 -0.78 20.20 0.92
C HIS A 243 -2.30 20.03 0.85
N ASP A 244 -2.86 19.90 -0.34
CA ASP A 244 -4.26 19.52 -0.51
C ASP A 244 -4.44 18.01 -0.45
N THR A 245 -5.58 17.58 0.10
CA THR A 245 -6.06 16.20 0.01
C THR A 245 -7.56 16.16 -0.28
N GLU A 246 -7.98 15.15 -1.02
CA GLU A 246 -9.39 14.80 -1.25
C GLU A 246 -9.82 13.60 -0.39
N ARG A 247 -8.96 13.17 0.52
CA ARG A 247 -9.18 11.97 1.33
C ARG A 247 -8.61 12.08 2.73
N LEU A 248 -9.41 11.68 3.70
CA LEU A 248 -9.06 11.56 5.12
C LEU A 248 -9.57 10.21 5.65
N VAL A 249 -9.17 9.88 6.88
CA VAL A 249 -9.81 8.89 7.72
C VAL A 249 -10.28 9.58 9.00
N THR A 250 -11.44 9.17 9.49
CA THR A 250 -11.99 9.59 10.79
C THR A 250 -11.80 8.46 11.78
N ILE A 251 -11.10 8.72 12.89
CA ILE A 251 -10.92 7.78 13.99
C ILE A 251 -11.84 8.19 15.12
N ASP A 252 -12.78 7.32 15.48
CA ASP A 252 -13.70 7.55 16.60
C ASP A 252 -13.13 6.98 17.89
N LEU A 253 -13.27 7.73 18.98
CA LEU A 253 -12.84 7.36 20.32
C LEU A 253 -14.02 7.28 21.30
N ALA A 254 -13.89 6.35 22.25
CA ALA A 254 -14.78 6.23 23.39
C ALA A 254 -14.85 7.56 24.17
N GLY A 255 -16.08 8.00 24.46
CA GLY A 255 -16.36 9.34 24.98
C GLY A 255 -16.87 10.32 23.91
N GLY A 256 -17.02 9.87 22.66
CA GLY A 256 -17.68 10.64 21.60
C GLY A 256 -16.82 11.75 21.01
N SER A 257 -15.50 11.56 21.00
CA SER A 257 -14.58 12.42 20.26
C SER A 257 -14.02 11.71 19.03
N SER A 258 -13.61 12.44 18.01
CA SER A 258 -13.02 11.90 16.79
C SER A 258 -11.76 12.66 16.36
N LEU A 259 -10.92 12.03 15.55
CA LEU A 259 -9.77 12.65 14.91
C LEU A 259 -9.81 12.40 13.41
N ASP A 260 -9.81 13.49 12.65
CA ASP A 260 -9.62 13.43 11.20
C ASP A 260 -8.13 13.57 10.88
N THR A 261 -7.60 12.67 10.05
CA THR A 261 -6.21 12.68 9.61
C THR A 261 -6.09 11.96 8.27
N THR A 262 -4.98 12.14 7.58
CA THR A 262 -4.65 11.31 6.41
C THR A 262 -4.38 9.86 6.83
N ALA A 263 -4.70 8.90 5.94
CA ALA A 263 -4.67 7.46 6.24
C ALA A 263 -3.34 6.92 6.78
N GLY A 264 -2.20 7.47 6.33
CA GLY A 264 -0.88 6.97 6.68
C GLY A 264 -0.23 7.63 7.90
N HIS A 265 -0.92 8.55 8.58
CA HIS A 265 -0.33 9.24 9.72
C HIS A 265 -0.12 8.26 10.88
N LYS A 266 1.08 8.24 11.48
CA LYS A 266 1.42 7.30 12.55
C LYS A 266 0.92 7.81 13.90
N ILE A 267 0.16 6.97 14.59
CA ILE A 267 -0.40 7.24 15.92
C ILE A 267 0.14 6.19 16.89
N ARG A 268 0.51 6.64 18.09
CA ARG A 268 1.05 5.76 19.13
C ARG A 268 -0.06 5.12 19.95
N THR A 269 -0.03 3.80 20.07
CA THR A 269 -0.89 3.06 20.99
C THR A 269 -0.29 3.01 22.40
N GLY A 270 -1.10 2.61 23.38
CA GLY A 270 -0.69 2.51 24.78
C GLY A 270 0.24 1.35 25.08
N GLU A 271 0.33 0.40 24.17
CA GLU A 271 1.33 -0.66 24.15
C GLU A 271 2.70 -0.16 23.65
N GLY A 272 2.80 1.13 23.26
CA GLY A 272 4.02 1.76 22.79
C GLY A 272 4.33 1.51 21.31
N VAL A 273 3.37 0.97 20.56
CA VAL A 273 3.52 0.65 19.13
C VAL A 273 3.02 1.80 18.27
N TRP A 274 3.69 2.05 17.14
CA TRP A 274 3.22 2.98 16.12
C TRP A 274 2.33 2.24 15.12
N VAL A 275 1.12 2.73 14.92
CA VAL A 275 0.12 2.17 13.99
C VAL A 275 -0.32 3.28 13.03
N LEU A 276 -0.58 2.94 11.78
CA LEU A 276 -1.14 3.91 10.82
C LEU A 276 -2.57 4.26 11.23
N ALA A 277 -2.99 5.50 11.01
CA ALA A 277 -4.33 5.97 11.32
C ALA A 277 -5.42 5.04 10.74
N ALA A 278 -5.25 4.61 9.49
CA ALA A 278 -6.19 3.70 8.82
C ALA A 278 -6.09 2.23 9.28
N ASP A 279 -5.03 1.86 10.00
CA ASP A 279 -4.82 0.52 10.54
C ASP A 279 -5.20 0.39 12.02
N LEU A 280 -5.63 1.47 12.68
CA LEU A 280 -6.21 1.38 14.02
C LEU A 280 -7.49 0.53 14.01
N ARG A 281 -7.76 -0.10 15.15
CA ARG A 281 -8.90 -1.00 15.36
C ARG A 281 -9.72 -0.63 16.58
N PRO A 282 -11.04 -0.91 16.55
CA PRO A 282 -11.84 -0.87 17.76
C PRO A 282 -11.20 -1.72 18.87
N GLY A 283 -10.96 -1.10 20.03
CA GLY A 283 -10.25 -1.72 21.16
C GLY A 283 -8.83 -1.20 21.37
N ASP A 284 -8.15 -0.68 20.32
CA ASP A 284 -6.84 -0.06 20.47
C ASP A 284 -6.92 1.11 21.44
N ARG A 285 -5.86 1.30 22.24
CA ARG A 285 -5.83 2.34 23.27
C ARG A 285 -4.81 3.40 22.87
N LEU A 286 -5.23 4.66 22.77
CA LEU A 286 -4.34 5.80 22.54
C LEU A 286 -4.08 6.49 23.88
N LEU A 287 -2.82 6.81 24.19
CA LEU A 287 -2.47 7.47 25.45
C LEU A 287 -2.29 8.98 25.26
N GLY A 288 -2.92 9.74 26.14
CA GLY A 288 -2.63 11.17 26.30
C GLY A 288 -1.34 11.42 27.09
N PRO A 289 -0.91 12.69 27.21
CA PRO A 289 0.29 13.08 27.93
C PRO A 289 0.24 12.76 29.43
N ASP A 290 -0.96 12.65 30.00
CA ASP A 290 -1.22 12.25 31.38
C ASP A 290 -1.27 10.72 31.57
N GLY A 291 -1.06 9.95 30.50
CA GLY A 291 -1.20 8.50 30.50
C GLY A 291 -2.64 8.00 30.45
N THR A 292 -3.63 8.90 30.33
CA THR A 292 -5.04 8.51 30.26
C THR A 292 -5.32 7.82 28.92
N PRO A 293 -5.88 6.60 28.93
CA PRO A 293 -6.19 5.85 27.72
C PRO A 293 -7.53 6.26 27.11
N ARG A 294 -7.56 6.40 25.78
CA ARG A 294 -8.77 6.52 24.97
C ARG A 294 -8.88 5.34 24.02
N THR A 295 -9.98 4.61 24.10
CA THR A 295 -10.21 3.43 23.27
C THR A 295 -10.77 3.85 21.92
N VAL A 296 -10.16 3.39 20.84
CA VAL A 296 -10.71 3.49 19.48
C VAL A 296 -12.00 2.68 19.41
N THR A 297 -13.04 3.26 18.83
CA THR A 297 -14.35 2.61 18.62
C THR A 297 -14.66 2.38 17.15
N GLY A 298 -14.01 3.11 16.25
CA GLY A 298 -14.21 3.00 14.81
C GLY A 298 -13.13 3.73 14.02
N VAL A 299 -12.92 3.29 12.78
CA VAL A 299 -12.09 3.97 11.78
C VAL A 299 -12.86 3.98 10.47
N HIS A 300 -13.03 5.16 9.88
CA HIS A 300 -13.92 5.39 8.74
C HIS A 300 -13.21 6.14 7.61
N ASP A 301 -13.36 5.65 6.38
CA ASP A 301 -12.74 6.29 5.21
C ASP A 301 -13.61 7.49 4.79
N ARG A 302 -12.94 8.59 4.48
CA ARG A 302 -13.55 9.83 4.01
C ARG A 302 -12.90 10.20 2.68
N SER A 303 -13.15 9.38 1.66
CA SER A 303 -12.71 9.62 0.29
C SER A 303 -13.70 10.46 -0.51
N GLY A 304 -13.23 11.08 -1.59
CA GLY A 304 -14.07 11.90 -2.48
C GLY A 304 -14.49 13.24 -1.89
N LEU A 305 -13.70 13.76 -0.94
CA LEU A 305 -13.88 15.12 -0.43
C LEU A 305 -13.51 16.12 -1.53
N ALA A 306 -14.12 17.30 -1.50
CA ALA A 306 -13.52 18.45 -2.20
C ALA A 306 -12.08 18.65 -1.67
N PRO A 307 -11.11 19.10 -2.50
CA PRO A 307 -9.76 19.38 -2.03
C PRO A 307 -9.77 20.25 -0.78
N ARG A 308 -9.08 19.79 0.28
CA ARG A 308 -8.89 20.54 1.54
C ARG A 308 -7.42 20.60 1.87
N GLU A 309 -7.00 21.79 2.29
CA GLU A 309 -5.64 22.00 2.77
C GLU A 309 -5.46 21.32 4.13
N VAL A 310 -4.40 20.52 4.23
CA VAL A 310 -3.96 19.80 5.42
C VAL A 310 -2.52 20.14 5.76
N TYR A 311 -2.15 19.96 7.02
CA TYR A 311 -0.94 20.48 7.63
C TYR A 311 -0.19 19.40 8.42
N ASP A 312 1.14 19.47 8.44
CA ASP A 312 1.99 18.68 9.33
C ASP A 312 3.12 19.54 9.90
N LEU A 313 3.79 19.07 10.95
CA LEU A 313 4.86 19.80 11.64
C LEU A 313 6.15 18.99 11.68
N THR A 314 7.27 19.62 11.30
CA THR A 314 8.57 19.06 11.64
C THR A 314 8.95 19.47 13.05
N VAL A 315 9.02 18.50 13.95
CA VAL A 315 9.39 18.70 15.36
C VAL A 315 10.78 18.16 15.59
N GLY A 316 11.69 18.99 16.12
CA GLY A 316 13.05 18.59 16.42
C GLY A 316 13.15 17.56 17.55
N GLY A 317 14.29 16.88 17.63
CA GLY A 317 14.62 15.99 18.75
C GLY A 317 13.83 14.69 18.76
N LEU A 318 12.65 14.70 19.37
CA LEU A 318 11.83 13.49 19.55
C LEU A 318 10.98 13.13 18.34
N HIS A 319 10.75 14.09 17.43
CA HIS A 319 9.94 13.90 16.22
C HIS A 319 8.53 13.37 16.52
N THR A 320 7.99 13.76 17.67
CA THR A 320 6.61 13.48 18.06
C THR A 320 5.94 14.75 18.54
N PHE A 321 4.62 14.79 18.46
CA PHE A 321 3.81 15.85 19.06
C PHE A 321 2.42 15.34 19.36
N TYR A 322 1.67 16.07 20.17
CA TYR A 322 0.30 15.74 20.50
C TYR A 322 -0.69 16.56 19.68
N VAL A 323 -1.67 15.89 19.09
CA VAL A 323 -2.85 16.50 18.45
C VAL A 323 -4.10 16.17 19.25
N ARG A 324 -5.11 17.04 19.21
CA ARG A 324 -6.35 16.88 19.98
C ARG A 324 -7.49 16.39 19.11
N THR A 325 -8.27 15.46 19.64
CA THR A 325 -9.53 15.00 19.06
C THR A 325 -10.66 16.01 19.30
N GLU A 326 -11.61 16.09 18.38
CA GLU A 326 -12.77 16.97 18.45
C GLU A 326 -13.96 16.27 19.12
N GLY A 327 -14.78 16.98 19.91
CA GLY A 327 -16.02 16.45 20.49
C GLY A 327 -16.06 16.37 22.03
N ALA A 328 -17.15 15.80 22.57
CA ALA A 328 -17.48 15.84 24.01
C ALA A 328 -16.44 15.15 24.93
N GLY A 329 -15.62 14.26 24.37
CA GLY A 329 -14.56 13.51 25.07
C GLY A 329 -13.14 13.89 24.67
N ALA A 330 -12.93 15.09 24.08
CA ALA A 330 -11.68 15.52 23.47
C ALA A 330 -10.42 15.16 24.30
N ALA A 331 -9.46 14.53 23.63
CA ALA A 331 -8.24 14.02 24.22
C ALA A 331 -7.06 14.30 23.29
N ASP A 332 -5.88 14.43 23.88
CA ASP A 332 -4.65 14.58 23.10
C ASP A 332 -4.08 13.20 22.81
N VAL A 333 -3.63 12.96 21.58
CA VAL A 333 -3.03 11.70 21.12
C VAL A 333 -1.67 11.96 20.52
N LEU A 334 -0.74 11.04 20.76
CA LEU A 334 0.66 11.18 20.33
C LEU A 334 0.84 10.71 18.89
N VAL A 335 1.40 11.59 18.07
CA VAL A 335 1.62 11.38 16.63
C VAL A 335 3.08 11.61 16.27
N HIS A 336 3.50 11.10 15.12
CA HIS A 336 4.90 11.07 14.69
C HIS A 336 5.14 11.98 13.47
N ASN A 337 6.21 12.78 13.52
CA ASN A 337 6.72 13.57 12.39
C ASN A 337 7.78 12.78 11.60
N CYS A 338 7.95 13.03 10.31
CA CYS A 338 8.20 11.96 9.36
C CYS A 338 9.68 11.82 8.86
N LEU A 339 10.09 10.59 8.41
CA LEU A 339 11.47 10.09 8.17
C LEU A 339 12.38 10.18 9.41
N ASN A 340 13.02 9.09 9.84
CA ASN A 340 13.85 9.10 11.04
C ASN A 340 15.25 8.55 10.73
N LEU A 341 16.28 9.39 10.81
CA LEU A 341 17.67 8.94 10.79
C LEU A 341 17.98 7.95 11.94
N ALA A 342 17.21 7.97 13.03
CA ALA A 342 17.33 7.00 14.12
C ALA A 342 16.85 5.59 13.76
N ASP A 343 16.40 5.35 12.52
CA ASP A 343 16.23 3.98 12.02
C ASP A 343 17.55 3.18 12.11
N GLU A 344 18.71 3.85 12.07
CA GLU A 344 20.05 3.26 12.28
C GLU A 344 20.21 2.59 13.66
N ASP A 345 19.47 3.05 14.67
CA ASP A 345 19.57 2.54 16.06
C ASP A 345 18.44 1.55 16.40
N LEU A 346 17.58 1.17 15.44
CA LEU A 346 16.48 0.25 15.69
C LEU A 346 16.98 -1.18 15.92
N ALA A 347 16.55 -1.79 17.03
CA ALA A 347 16.89 -3.18 17.37
C ALA A 347 16.46 -4.18 16.28
N ASP A 348 15.34 -3.93 15.59
CA ASP A 348 14.86 -4.76 14.48
C ASP A 348 15.74 -4.66 13.21
N LEU A 349 16.63 -3.67 13.14
CA LEU A 349 17.59 -3.45 12.07
C LEU A 349 19.04 -3.69 12.52
N ALA A 350 19.26 -4.29 13.70
CA ALA A 350 20.60 -4.55 14.23
C ALA A 350 21.49 -5.37 13.28
N ASP A 351 20.90 -6.24 12.45
CA ASP A 351 21.61 -7.01 11.43
C ASP A 351 22.22 -6.12 10.32
N TYR A 352 21.77 -4.87 10.20
CA TYR A 352 22.24 -3.88 9.22
C TYR A 352 23.01 -2.72 9.86
N ALA A 353 23.34 -2.82 11.16
CA ALA A 353 23.95 -1.75 11.94
C ALA A 353 25.32 -1.35 11.40
N ASP A 354 26.02 -2.27 10.71
CA ASP A 354 27.31 -1.99 10.09
C ASP A 354 27.16 -1.24 8.76
N GLU A 355 26.09 -1.48 8.02
CA GLU A 355 25.79 -0.88 6.71
C GLU A 355 25.18 0.53 6.83
N MET A 356 24.32 0.74 7.81
CA MET A 356 23.69 2.04 8.10
C MET A 356 24.67 2.91 8.89
N HIS A 357 24.93 4.12 8.40
CA HIS A 357 26.02 4.93 8.95
C HIS A 357 25.83 6.46 8.85
N THR A 358 24.60 6.95 8.72
CA THR A 358 24.37 8.40 8.74
C THR A 358 24.70 8.98 10.12
N LEU A 359 24.12 8.39 11.17
CA LEU A 359 24.27 8.87 12.53
C LEU A 359 25.68 8.59 13.03
N LYS A 360 26.16 7.35 12.95
CA LYS A 360 27.46 6.98 13.53
C LYS A 360 28.65 7.62 12.81
N ASP A 361 28.62 7.82 11.50
CA ASP A 361 29.79 8.33 10.75
C ASP A 361 29.71 9.81 10.42
N HIS A 362 28.50 10.38 10.29
CA HIS A 362 28.34 11.77 9.84
C HIS A 362 27.71 12.70 10.88
N VAL A 363 27.07 12.20 11.95
CA VAL A 363 26.42 13.06 12.96
C VAL A 363 27.11 12.95 14.33
N ASN A 364 27.26 11.74 14.85
CA ASN A 364 27.71 11.45 16.21
C ASN A 364 29.24 11.34 16.33
N ARG A 365 29.97 12.20 15.60
CA ARG A 365 31.44 12.23 15.60
C ARG A 365 31.96 13.58 16.07
N SER A 366 32.90 13.54 16.99
CA SER A 366 33.74 14.71 17.29
C SER A 366 34.70 15.01 16.12
N PRO A 367 35.22 16.25 16.01
CA PRO A 367 36.21 16.61 14.99
C PRO A 367 37.46 15.71 14.98
N ALA A 368 37.89 15.20 16.13
CA ALA A 368 39.02 14.28 16.23
C ALA A 368 38.69 12.90 15.66
N GLN A 369 37.51 12.36 15.97
CA GLN A 369 37.04 11.08 15.43
C GLN A 369 36.80 11.16 13.92
N ALA A 370 36.28 12.28 13.41
CA ALA A 370 36.07 12.50 11.99
C ALA A 370 37.39 12.49 11.20
N ARG A 371 38.45 13.15 11.73
CA ARG A 371 39.80 13.08 11.15
C ARG A 371 40.39 11.68 11.19
N ALA A 372 40.23 10.97 12.31
CA ALA A 372 40.69 9.59 12.42
C ALA A 372 40.01 8.69 11.38
N LEU A 373 38.69 8.83 11.20
CA LEU A 373 37.92 8.08 10.20
C LEU A 373 38.33 8.44 8.77
N ALA A 374 38.58 9.73 8.48
CA ALA A 374 39.08 10.17 7.17
C ALA A 374 40.45 9.54 6.85
N THR A 375 41.36 9.52 7.82
CA THR A 375 42.66 8.85 7.69
C THR A 375 42.51 7.34 7.53
N GLU A 376 41.65 6.69 8.31
CA GLU A 376 41.41 5.24 8.24
C GLU A 376 40.85 4.82 6.88
N LYS A 377 39.87 5.57 6.35
CA LYS A 377 39.26 5.27 5.04
C LYS A 377 40.06 5.80 3.85
N GLY A 378 41.06 6.65 4.09
CA GLY A 378 41.86 7.27 3.03
C GLY A 378 41.09 8.28 2.16
N GLU A 379 39.95 8.77 2.63
CA GLU A 379 39.09 9.71 1.90
C GLU A 379 38.51 10.79 2.83
N PRO A 380 38.16 12.00 2.31
CA PRO A 380 37.56 13.04 3.13
C PRO A 380 36.24 12.59 3.78
N LYS A 381 36.01 13.02 5.03
CA LYS A 381 34.77 12.74 5.76
C LYS A 381 34.07 14.03 6.14
N SER A 382 32.81 14.15 5.74
CA SER A 382 31.97 15.26 6.12
C SER A 382 31.14 14.92 7.36
N ILE A 383 31.02 15.88 8.27
CA ILE A 383 30.24 15.78 9.50
C ILE A 383 29.17 16.88 9.47
N TRP A 384 27.93 16.50 9.69
CA TRP A 384 26.79 17.39 9.84
C TRP A 384 26.98 18.32 11.04
N THR A 385 26.54 19.57 10.92
CA THR A 385 26.53 20.51 12.06
C THR A 385 25.63 20.01 13.19
N SER A 386 24.55 19.28 12.87
CA SER A 386 23.68 18.62 13.85
C SER A 386 22.87 17.49 13.21
N GLN A 387 22.31 16.60 14.04
CA GLN A 387 21.35 15.58 13.60
C GLN A 387 20.12 16.20 12.95
N GLN A 388 19.65 17.35 13.47
CA GLN A 388 18.52 18.08 12.93
C GLN A 388 18.79 18.52 11.48
N ILE A 389 19.95 19.11 11.21
CA ILE A 389 20.34 19.54 9.86
C ILE A 389 20.49 18.34 8.92
N ALA A 390 21.02 17.22 9.42
CA ALA A 390 21.12 15.98 8.65
C ALA A 390 19.73 15.47 8.23
N GLN A 391 18.77 15.49 9.15
CA GLN A 391 17.40 15.06 8.91
C GLN A 391 16.68 15.98 7.90
N GLU A 392 16.74 17.31 8.11
CA GLU A 392 16.18 18.31 7.17
C GLU A 392 16.78 18.18 5.77
N ALA A 393 18.08 17.89 5.68
CA ALA A 393 18.78 17.68 4.43
C ALA A 393 18.30 16.42 3.70
N VAL A 394 18.09 15.31 4.41
CA VAL A 394 17.54 14.07 3.83
C VAL A 394 16.15 14.32 3.26
N GLU A 395 15.29 14.99 4.02
CA GLU A 395 13.93 15.35 3.59
C GLU A 395 13.96 16.24 2.34
N ALA A 396 14.82 17.27 2.33
CA ALA A 396 14.99 18.17 1.20
C ALA A 396 15.41 17.44 -0.09
N VAL A 397 16.33 16.47 0.01
CA VAL A 397 16.77 15.66 -1.15
C VAL A 397 15.63 14.81 -1.68
N VAL A 398 14.86 14.15 -0.80
CA VAL A 398 13.67 13.36 -1.20
C VAL A 398 12.61 14.28 -1.82
N LEU A 399 12.42 15.49 -1.29
CA LEU A 399 11.54 16.50 -1.86
C LEU A 399 11.93 16.89 -3.28
N GLN A 400 13.20 17.23 -3.50
CA GLN A 400 13.70 17.68 -4.79
C GLN A 400 13.71 16.57 -5.85
N ASN A 401 13.94 15.33 -5.43
CA ASN A 401 14.03 14.21 -6.37
C ASN A 401 12.66 13.66 -6.77
N PHE A 402 11.60 13.88 -6.00
CA PHE A 402 10.28 13.29 -6.27
C PHE A 402 9.15 14.31 -6.36
N ASN A 403 9.46 15.58 -6.59
CA ASN A 403 8.46 16.60 -6.91
C ASN A 403 8.67 17.10 -8.35
N LYS A 404 7.58 17.55 -8.98
CA LYS A 404 7.52 18.23 -10.27
C LYS A 404 6.81 19.58 -10.10
N LEU A 405 6.89 20.44 -11.12
CA LEU A 405 6.05 21.65 -11.16
C LEU A 405 4.74 21.33 -11.87
N ASP A 406 3.62 21.82 -11.34
CA ASP A 406 2.34 21.81 -12.04
C ASP A 406 2.26 22.96 -13.06
N ALA A 407 1.14 23.03 -13.80
CA ALA A 407 0.90 24.08 -14.79
C ALA A 407 0.87 25.51 -14.20
N SER A 408 0.67 25.62 -12.89
CA SER A 408 0.62 26.89 -12.15
C SER A 408 1.97 27.25 -11.52
N GLY A 409 3.00 26.41 -11.70
CA GLY A 409 4.33 26.61 -11.14
C GLY A 409 4.49 26.15 -9.68
N ASN A 410 3.53 25.42 -9.12
CA ASN A 410 3.62 24.88 -7.76
C ASN A 410 4.37 23.54 -7.75
N ARG A 411 5.16 23.29 -6.69
CA ARG A 411 5.80 21.99 -6.49
C ARG A 411 4.78 20.96 -6.01
N VAL A 412 4.50 19.98 -6.86
CA VAL A 412 3.60 18.84 -6.58
C VAL A 412 4.36 17.53 -6.63
N PHE A 413 3.89 16.50 -5.94
CA PHE A 413 4.54 15.20 -5.93
C PHE A 413 4.48 14.51 -7.30
N ASP A 414 5.60 13.91 -7.71
CA ASP A 414 5.69 13.12 -8.93
C ASP A 414 5.51 11.63 -8.60
N LYS A 415 4.24 11.23 -8.50
CA LYS A 415 3.83 9.86 -8.17
C LYS A 415 4.45 8.82 -9.10
N ALA A 416 4.53 9.08 -10.40
CA ALA A 416 5.11 8.16 -11.37
C ALA A 416 6.63 7.96 -11.13
N LYS A 417 7.35 9.03 -10.81
CA LYS A 417 8.78 8.97 -10.49
C LYS A 417 9.04 8.21 -9.19
N TRP A 418 8.16 8.37 -8.20
CA TRP A 418 8.20 7.60 -6.96
C TRP A 418 7.91 6.12 -7.19
N GLU A 419 6.83 5.78 -7.89
CA GLU A 419 6.49 4.38 -8.19
C GLU A 419 7.61 3.67 -8.96
N ALA A 420 8.23 4.35 -9.92
CA ALA A 420 9.39 3.81 -10.64
C ALA A 420 10.61 3.59 -9.73
N PHE A 421 10.85 4.50 -8.78
CA PHE A 421 11.92 4.37 -7.79
C PHE A 421 11.68 3.16 -6.87
N VAL A 422 10.47 3.05 -6.35
CA VAL A 422 10.02 1.94 -5.52
C VAL A 422 10.15 0.59 -6.21
N GLN A 423 9.58 0.46 -7.41
CA GLN A 423 9.57 -0.80 -8.16
C GLN A 423 10.98 -1.27 -8.52
N SER A 424 11.89 -0.32 -8.75
CA SER A 424 13.29 -0.62 -8.97
C SER A 424 13.98 -1.08 -7.69
N GLY A 425 13.69 -0.45 -6.55
CA GLY A 425 14.21 -0.87 -5.24
C GLY A 425 13.71 -2.24 -4.80
N ALA A 426 12.48 -2.61 -5.15
CA ALA A 426 11.90 -3.93 -4.86
C ALA A 426 12.68 -5.09 -5.52
N LYS A 427 13.42 -4.84 -6.60
CA LYS A 427 14.25 -5.83 -7.31
C LYS A 427 15.63 -6.06 -6.66
N LEU A 428 15.98 -5.27 -5.65
CA LEU A 428 17.28 -5.40 -4.98
C LEU A 428 17.32 -6.61 -4.06
N ARG A 429 18.52 -7.16 -3.92
CA ARG A 429 18.82 -8.14 -2.87
C ARG A 429 18.84 -7.46 -1.52
N ASP A 430 18.60 -8.24 -0.47
CA ASP A 430 18.73 -7.79 0.91
C ASP A 430 20.14 -7.22 1.20
N GLY A 431 20.22 -6.10 1.93
CA GLY A 431 21.45 -5.33 2.13
C GLY A 431 21.93 -4.55 0.90
N GLY A 432 21.26 -4.71 -0.25
CA GLY A 432 21.65 -4.07 -1.50
C GLY A 432 21.51 -2.55 -1.44
N GLN A 433 22.59 -1.84 -1.74
CA GLN A 433 22.55 -0.38 -1.90
C GLN A 433 21.67 -0.01 -3.10
N TYR A 434 20.76 0.92 -2.86
CA TYR A 434 19.93 1.53 -3.88
C TYR A 434 20.41 2.95 -4.23
N ARG A 435 19.86 3.45 -5.34
CA ARG A 435 20.17 4.69 -6.05
C ARG A 435 20.59 5.84 -5.12
N THR A 436 21.69 6.49 -5.48
CA THR A 436 22.11 7.76 -4.89
C THR A 436 21.22 8.88 -5.39
N LEU A 437 20.61 9.61 -4.46
CA LEU A 437 19.92 10.86 -4.72
C LEU A 437 20.82 12.02 -4.28
N THR A 438 20.70 13.13 -4.99
CA THR A 438 21.40 14.36 -4.66
C THR A 438 20.43 15.53 -4.64
N GLY A 439 20.66 16.47 -3.75
CA GLY A 439 19.89 17.71 -3.66
C GLY A 439 20.65 18.76 -2.87
N THR A 440 20.03 19.90 -2.66
CA THR A 440 20.68 21.06 -2.02
C THR A 440 19.78 21.67 -0.97
N LEU A 441 20.28 21.93 0.23
CA LEU A 441 19.55 22.64 1.29
C LEU A 441 20.17 24.02 1.50
N HIS A 442 19.49 25.07 1.01
CA HIS A 442 20.03 26.44 1.01
C HIS A 442 19.77 27.22 2.30
N THR A 443 19.03 26.65 3.25
CA THR A 443 18.66 27.30 4.52
C THR A 443 19.87 27.68 5.37
N TYR A 444 20.99 26.97 5.19
CA TYR A 444 22.22 27.17 5.96
C TYR A 444 23.36 27.65 5.06
N PRO A 445 24.35 28.41 5.58
CA PRO A 445 25.55 28.77 4.84
C PRO A 445 26.44 27.56 4.51
N SER A 446 26.42 26.54 5.39
CA SER A 446 27.05 25.24 5.22
C SER A 446 26.31 24.23 6.11
N LEU A 447 26.14 23.01 5.62
CA LEU A 447 25.46 21.93 6.34
C LEU A 447 26.39 21.17 7.31
N GLY A 448 27.70 21.42 7.23
CA GLY A 448 28.68 20.69 7.99
C GLY A 448 30.13 21.10 7.73
N LYS A 449 31.05 20.26 8.18
CA LYS A 449 32.50 20.41 7.96
C LYS A 449 33.08 19.17 7.29
N VAL A 450 34.10 19.35 6.46
CA VAL A 450 34.84 18.26 5.79
C VAL A 450 36.24 18.15 6.39
N TYR A 451 36.62 16.94 6.78
CA TYR A 451 37.92 16.60 7.34
C TYR A 451 38.71 15.74 6.35
N PHE A 452 39.99 16.05 6.17
CA PHE A 452 40.83 15.39 5.16
C PHE A 452 41.82 14.38 5.78
N PRO A 453 42.13 13.28 5.07
CA PRO A 453 43.09 12.27 5.54
C PRO A 453 44.47 12.88 5.78
N ASN A 454 45.12 12.49 6.87
CA ASN A 454 46.50 12.90 7.21
C ASN A 454 46.72 14.43 7.17
N SER A 455 45.68 15.23 7.44
CA SER A 455 45.73 16.69 7.36
C SER A 455 45.00 17.36 8.53
N THR A 456 45.44 18.56 8.89
CA THR A 456 44.72 19.45 9.81
C THR A 456 43.70 20.34 9.09
N ARG A 457 43.63 20.27 7.75
CA ARG A 457 42.67 21.02 6.94
C ARG A 457 41.23 20.65 7.30
N VAL A 458 40.38 21.67 7.45
CA VAL A 458 38.95 21.54 7.66
C VAL A 458 38.25 22.57 6.77
N ASP A 459 37.34 22.10 5.93
CA ASP A 459 36.56 22.96 5.03
C ASP A 459 35.09 22.96 5.42
N ASP A 460 34.31 23.93 4.92
CA ASP A 460 32.85 23.86 4.93
C ASP A 460 32.36 22.82 3.92
N ALA A 461 31.42 21.97 4.33
CA ALA A 461 30.84 20.95 3.46
C ALA A 461 29.87 21.51 2.42
N GLY A 462 29.50 22.79 2.53
CA GLY A 462 28.54 23.42 1.63
C GLY A 462 27.13 22.88 1.81
N ASN A 463 26.31 23.04 0.77
CA ASN A 463 24.86 22.85 0.86
C ASN A 463 24.34 21.66 0.06
N ASN A 464 25.22 20.96 -0.67
CA ASN A 464 24.82 19.78 -1.41
C ASN A 464 24.79 18.57 -0.50
N VAL A 465 23.85 17.68 -0.77
CA VAL A 465 23.57 16.52 0.05
C VAL A 465 23.55 15.31 -0.84
N VAL A 466 24.22 14.25 -0.39
CA VAL A 466 24.15 12.92 -0.98
C VAL A 466 23.31 12.06 -0.05
N LEU A 467 22.31 11.40 -0.60
CA LEU A 467 21.42 10.47 0.10
C LEU A 467 21.46 9.11 -0.59
N ILE A 468 21.71 8.06 0.16
CA ILE A 468 21.82 6.70 -0.34
C ILE A 468 20.84 5.82 0.42
N PHE A 469 20.01 5.09 -0.33
CA PHE A 469 19.07 4.11 0.23
C PHE A 469 19.66 2.69 0.19
N MET A 470 19.11 1.77 0.98
CA MET A 470 19.40 0.33 0.89
C MET A 470 18.16 -0.52 1.17
N LYS A 471 18.17 -1.76 0.68
CA LYS A 471 17.12 -2.75 0.90
C LYS A 471 17.38 -3.54 2.20
N VAL A 472 16.34 -3.79 3.00
CA VAL A 472 16.31 -4.59 4.24
C VAL A 472 15.11 -5.56 4.23
N LYS A 473 15.24 -6.72 4.88
CA LYS A 473 14.20 -7.78 4.91
C LYS A 473 13.37 -7.84 6.20
N LYS A 474 13.92 -7.41 7.34
CA LYS A 474 13.31 -7.64 8.67
C LYS A 474 12.39 -6.54 9.18
N HIS A 475 11.97 -5.60 8.33
CA HIS A 475 11.02 -4.58 8.74
C HIS A 475 9.60 -5.19 8.77
N LYS A 476 9.11 -5.54 9.96
CA LYS A 476 7.81 -6.20 10.18
C LYS A 476 6.62 -5.24 9.99
N GLY A 477 6.41 -4.75 8.77
CA GLY A 477 5.14 -4.14 8.35
C GLY A 477 4.77 -2.79 8.99
N ASN A 478 5.74 -2.01 9.48
CA ASN A 478 5.49 -0.64 9.99
C ASN A 478 6.11 0.47 9.12
N GLY A 479 6.04 0.28 7.81
CA GLY A 479 6.41 1.28 6.80
C GLY A 479 7.85 1.17 6.28
N ARG A 480 8.00 1.40 4.99
CA ARG A 480 9.19 1.45 4.13
C ARG A 480 9.65 0.13 3.54
N TYR A 481 9.04 -0.35 2.45
CA TYR A 481 9.52 -1.18 1.31
C TYR A 481 10.61 -2.22 1.54
N GLY A 482 10.95 -2.56 2.77
CA GLY A 482 12.35 -2.75 3.12
C GLY A 482 13.33 -1.67 2.59
N LEU A 483 13.01 -0.39 2.40
CA LEU A 483 14.01 0.62 1.99
C LEU A 483 14.32 1.60 3.12
N VAL A 484 15.57 1.63 3.57
CA VAL A 484 16.05 2.52 4.64
C VAL A 484 17.14 3.46 4.13
N VAL A 485 17.40 4.55 4.85
CA VAL A 485 18.56 5.41 4.57
C VAL A 485 19.81 4.65 4.99
N LYS A 486 20.63 4.26 4.02
CA LYS A 486 21.94 3.65 4.28
C LYS A 486 22.89 4.70 4.84
N THR A 487 22.99 5.82 4.13
CA THR A 487 23.84 6.94 4.54
C THR A 487 23.35 8.24 3.90
N ALA A 488 23.54 9.34 4.60
CA ALA A 488 23.39 10.68 4.07
C ALA A 488 24.51 11.58 4.60
N TYR A 489 25.09 12.40 3.72
CA TYR A 489 26.18 13.30 4.09
C TYR A 489 26.22 14.55 3.21
N PRO A 490 26.73 15.68 3.74
CA PRO A 490 26.91 16.88 2.95
C PRO A 490 28.17 16.73 2.09
N LYS A 491 28.14 17.26 0.87
CA LYS A 491 29.18 17.07 -0.15
C LYS A 491 29.76 18.38 -0.67
#